data_AF-A0A7C3TNZ4-F1
#
_entry.id   AF-A0A7C3TNZ4-F1
#
_cell.length_a   1.000
_cell.length_b   1.000
_cell.length_c   1.000
_cell.angle_alpha   90.00
_cell.angle_beta   90.00
_cell.angle_gamma   90.00
#
_symmetry.space_group_name_H-M   'P 1'
#
loop_
_entity.id
_entity.type
_entity.pdbx_description
1 polymer ?
#
loop_
_entity_poly.entity_id
_entity_poly.type
_entity_poly.pdbx_seq_one_letter_code
_entity_poly.pdbx_strand_id
1 'polypeptide(L)'
;MLKIQKYWKVPVVVVNDGEVTALAASMSLNINSVLGIALGSSEAAGFVNEKGNITDWLNELAFVPVDFNLSAPVDEWSGDYGCGVQYFSQQAVFRLAPKVGIDIPQNLTLAEKLKYVQEFLAKNDLRAIKIWETIGIYMGYAVAYYHKFYNMKHVLILGRVTSGQGGDLILNKAKEVLSTEFPELAKKIELHLPDEKSRRVGQSIAAASLPVIKE
;
A
#
# COMPACT_ATOMS: atom_id res chain seq x y z
N MET A 1 -3.79 -27.77 -2.26
CA MET A 1 -5.05 -27.43 -2.97
C MET A 1 -5.84 -28.65 -3.44
N LEU A 2 -5.24 -29.56 -4.22
CA LEU A 2 -5.93 -30.75 -4.79
C LEU A 2 -6.63 -31.64 -3.76
N LYS A 3 -6.08 -31.81 -2.54
CA LYS A 3 -6.72 -32.60 -1.48
C LYS A 3 -8.02 -31.95 -0.95
N ILE A 4 -8.04 -30.62 -0.82
CA ILE A 4 -9.21 -29.86 -0.35
C ILE A 4 -10.31 -29.90 -1.41
N GLN A 5 -9.96 -29.65 -2.68
CA GLN A 5 -10.90 -29.76 -3.81
C GLN A 5 -11.50 -31.16 -3.91
N LYS A 6 -10.68 -32.22 -3.81
CA LYS A 6 -11.17 -33.60 -3.84
C LYS A 6 -12.07 -33.95 -2.66
N TYR A 7 -11.75 -33.44 -1.48
CA TYR A 7 -12.51 -33.72 -0.27
C TYR A 7 -13.88 -33.01 -0.27
N TRP A 8 -13.93 -31.74 -0.69
CA TRP A 8 -15.17 -30.94 -0.69
C TRP A 8 -15.93 -30.95 -2.01
N LYS A 9 -15.35 -31.52 -3.08
CA LYS A 9 -15.94 -31.57 -4.43
C LYS A 9 -16.35 -30.20 -4.97
N VAL A 10 -15.59 -29.16 -4.63
CA VAL A 10 -15.78 -27.79 -5.12
C VAL A 10 -14.47 -27.24 -5.70
N PRO A 11 -14.53 -26.37 -6.73
CA PRO A 11 -13.38 -25.60 -7.16
C PRO A 11 -12.81 -24.78 -6.00
N VAL A 12 -11.49 -24.74 -5.87
CA VAL A 12 -10.79 -23.93 -4.86
C VAL A 12 -9.71 -23.14 -5.54
N VAL A 13 -9.69 -21.84 -5.30
CA VAL A 13 -8.66 -20.91 -5.75
C VAL A 13 -8.02 -20.29 -4.52
N VAL A 14 -6.70 -20.10 -4.57
CA VAL A 14 -5.93 -19.40 -3.54
C VAL A 14 -5.31 -18.18 -4.19
N VAL A 15 -5.53 -17.03 -3.57
CA VAL A 15 -5.05 -15.72 -4.02
C VAL A 15 -4.44 -14.99 -2.84
N ASN A 16 -3.49 -14.10 -3.12
CA ASN A 16 -2.90 -13.23 -2.11
C ASN A 16 -3.96 -12.24 -1.59
N ASP A 17 -3.86 -11.84 -0.32
CA ASP A 17 -4.81 -10.95 0.35
C ASP A 17 -4.77 -9.51 -0.22
N GLY A 18 -3.62 -9.07 -0.72
CA GLY A 18 -3.47 -7.84 -1.49
C GLY A 18 -4.34 -7.80 -2.74
N GLU A 19 -4.37 -8.89 -3.53
CA GLU A 19 -5.25 -9.01 -4.71
C GLU A 19 -6.72 -8.88 -4.33
N VAL A 20 -7.13 -9.58 -3.28
CA VAL A 20 -8.52 -9.55 -2.79
C VAL A 20 -8.87 -8.14 -2.30
N THR A 21 -7.92 -7.43 -1.70
CA THR A 21 -8.09 -6.04 -1.26
C THR A 21 -8.29 -5.10 -2.44
N ALA A 22 -7.46 -5.22 -3.47
CA ALA A 22 -7.59 -4.42 -4.69
C ALA A 22 -8.91 -4.70 -5.41
N LEU A 23 -9.32 -5.98 -5.49
CA LEU A 23 -10.60 -6.40 -6.07
C LEU A 23 -11.79 -5.84 -5.29
N ALA A 24 -11.78 -5.97 -3.97
CA ALA A 24 -12.83 -5.42 -3.11
C ALA A 24 -13.01 -3.92 -3.33
N ALA A 25 -11.90 -3.19 -3.44
CA ALA A 25 -11.97 -1.76 -3.63
C ALA A 25 -12.42 -1.38 -5.05
N SER A 26 -11.91 -2.05 -6.08
CA SER A 26 -12.38 -1.94 -7.47
C SER A 26 -13.89 -2.14 -7.58
N MET A 27 -14.44 -3.19 -6.95
CA MET A 27 -15.88 -3.46 -6.92
C MET A 27 -16.66 -2.38 -6.17
N SER A 28 -16.17 -1.94 -5.02
CA SER A 28 -16.86 -0.95 -4.19
C SER A 28 -16.95 0.43 -4.84
N LEU A 29 -15.92 0.82 -5.58
CA LEU A 29 -15.82 2.09 -6.28
C LEU A 29 -16.35 2.01 -7.73
N ASN A 30 -16.67 0.80 -8.20
CA ASN A 30 -17.08 0.52 -9.57
C ASN A 30 -16.09 1.06 -10.62
N ILE A 31 -14.80 0.84 -10.38
CA ILE A 31 -13.67 1.25 -11.23
C ILE A 31 -12.70 0.08 -11.46
N ASN A 32 -12.02 0.06 -12.60
CA ASN A 32 -11.00 -0.94 -12.97
C ASN A 32 -9.61 -0.28 -13.05
N SER A 33 -8.55 -1.05 -13.36
CA SER A 33 -7.16 -0.54 -13.40
C SER A 33 -6.72 0.06 -12.06
N VAL A 34 -6.90 -0.72 -10.99
CA VAL A 34 -6.70 -0.30 -9.62
C VAL A 34 -5.46 -0.97 -9.04
N LEU A 35 -4.46 -0.19 -8.64
CA LEU A 35 -3.37 -0.66 -7.78
C LEU A 35 -3.69 -0.31 -6.32
N GLY A 36 -3.91 -1.32 -5.48
CA GLY A 36 -4.04 -1.13 -4.04
C GLY A 36 -2.68 -1.25 -3.37
N ILE A 37 -2.33 -0.29 -2.53
CA ILE A 37 -1.09 -0.28 -1.72
C ILE A 37 -1.47 -0.08 -0.25
N ALA A 38 -1.21 -1.09 0.57
CA ALA A 38 -1.53 -1.10 1.98
C ALA A 38 -0.28 -0.86 2.84
N LEU A 39 -0.23 0.31 3.48
CA LEU A 39 0.83 0.75 4.38
C LEU A 39 0.49 0.33 5.81
N GLY A 40 0.96 -0.85 6.21
CA GLY A 40 0.66 -1.47 7.50
C GLY A 40 1.93 -1.84 8.27
N SER A 41 1.87 -3.00 8.93
CA SER A 41 3.05 -3.59 9.60
C SER A 41 4.16 -3.91 8.60
N SER A 42 3.76 -4.31 7.40
CA SER A 42 4.54 -4.40 6.17
C SER A 42 3.82 -3.57 5.10
N GLU A 43 4.40 -3.53 3.90
CA GLU A 43 3.67 -3.18 2.68
C GLU A 43 2.96 -4.43 2.15
N ALA A 44 1.76 -4.26 1.60
CA ALA A 44 1.10 -5.25 0.76
C ALA A 44 0.49 -4.55 -0.45
N ALA A 45 0.41 -5.23 -1.60
CA ALA A 45 -0.19 -4.67 -2.79
C ALA A 45 -0.99 -5.70 -3.58
N GLY A 46 -1.89 -5.20 -4.43
CA GLY A 46 -2.66 -6.00 -5.36
C GLY A 46 -3.13 -5.18 -6.54
N PHE A 47 -3.37 -5.83 -7.67
CA PHE A 47 -3.71 -5.12 -8.90
C PHE A 47 -4.91 -5.73 -9.62
N VAL A 48 -5.89 -4.89 -9.90
CA VAL A 48 -7.03 -5.21 -10.75
C VAL A 48 -6.81 -4.56 -12.11
N ASN A 49 -6.79 -5.35 -13.17
CA ASN A 49 -6.56 -4.85 -14.53
C ASN A 49 -7.79 -4.12 -15.12
N GLU A 50 -7.65 -3.62 -16.35
CA GLU A 50 -8.70 -2.90 -17.09
C GLU A 50 -10.02 -3.68 -17.24
N LYS A 51 -9.96 -5.01 -17.17
CA LYS A 51 -11.11 -5.91 -17.32
C LYS A 51 -11.77 -6.26 -15.98
N GLY A 52 -11.25 -5.74 -14.86
CA GLY A 52 -11.79 -6.04 -13.53
C GLY A 52 -11.27 -7.37 -12.95
N ASN A 53 -10.21 -7.94 -13.52
CA ASN A 53 -9.63 -9.19 -13.04
C ASN A 53 -8.38 -8.93 -12.20
N ILE A 54 -8.19 -9.74 -11.15
CA ILE A 54 -6.90 -9.91 -10.50
C ILE A 54 -5.91 -10.59 -11.46
N THR A 55 -4.60 -10.41 -11.22
CA THR A 55 -3.56 -10.96 -12.10
C THR A 55 -3.14 -12.38 -11.71
N ASP A 56 -2.41 -13.05 -12.60
CA ASP A 56 -1.83 -14.38 -12.40
C ASP A 56 -0.39 -14.34 -11.84
N TRP A 57 0.18 -13.16 -11.68
CA TRP A 57 1.47 -12.92 -11.04
C TRP A 57 1.33 -12.42 -9.59
N LEU A 58 2.45 -12.40 -8.87
CA LEU A 58 2.54 -11.89 -7.50
C LEU A 58 2.80 -10.37 -7.49
N ASN A 59 1.94 -9.61 -6.82
CA ASN A 59 2.11 -8.17 -6.59
C ASN A 59 2.81 -7.90 -5.25
N GLU A 60 3.94 -8.58 -5.00
CA GLU A 60 4.69 -8.47 -3.75
C GLU A 60 5.60 -7.22 -3.74
N LEU A 61 4.98 -6.04 -3.80
CA LEU A 61 5.68 -4.76 -3.91
C LEU A 61 6.55 -4.42 -2.69
N ALA A 62 6.30 -5.08 -1.55
CA ALA A 62 7.11 -4.98 -0.35
C ALA A 62 8.60 -5.22 -0.60
N PHE A 63 8.95 -6.14 -1.51
CA PHE A 63 10.34 -6.49 -1.84
C PHE A 63 10.82 -5.87 -3.14
N VAL A 64 10.02 -5.02 -3.80
CA VAL A 64 10.44 -4.32 -5.01
C VAL A 64 11.25 -3.08 -4.62
N PRO A 65 12.45 -2.86 -5.18
CA PRO A 65 13.21 -1.65 -4.93
C PRO A 65 12.48 -0.39 -5.43
N VAL A 66 12.34 0.58 -4.54
CA VAL A 66 11.74 1.90 -4.80
C VAL A 66 12.76 3.03 -4.62
N ASP A 67 13.90 2.73 -3.97
CA ASP A 67 15.08 3.58 -3.87
C ASP A 67 16.30 2.81 -4.38
N PHE A 68 16.88 3.28 -5.48
CA PHE A 68 18.03 2.63 -6.11
C PHE A 68 19.38 3.06 -5.53
N ASN A 69 19.39 3.88 -4.47
CA ASN A 69 20.62 4.24 -3.80
C ASN A 69 21.22 3.00 -3.10
N LEU A 70 22.48 2.68 -3.39
CA LEU A 70 23.18 1.55 -2.78
C LEU A 70 23.34 1.67 -1.25
N SER A 71 23.15 2.86 -0.70
CA SER A 71 23.14 3.14 0.75
C SER A 71 21.72 3.22 1.34
N ALA A 72 20.69 2.83 0.58
CA ALA A 72 19.32 2.75 1.07
C ALA A 72 19.19 1.72 2.21
N PRO A 73 18.15 1.84 3.06
CA PRO A 73 17.89 0.85 4.10
C PRO A 73 17.76 -0.56 3.51
N VAL A 74 18.36 -1.52 4.20
CA VAL A 74 18.30 -2.94 3.84
C VAL A 74 17.13 -3.57 4.57
N ASP A 75 16.31 -4.32 3.84
CA ASP A 75 15.26 -5.14 4.43
C ASP A 75 15.86 -6.34 5.16
N GLU A 76 15.46 -6.55 6.41
CA GLU A 76 16.08 -7.55 7.29
C GLU A 76 15.77 -9.00 6.87
N TRP A 77 14.71 -9.21 6.10
CA TRP A 77 14.27 -10.53 5.69
C TRP A 77 14.84 -10.96 4.34
N SER A 78 14.75 -10.10 3.33
CA SER A 78 15.27 -10.36 1.98
C SER A 78 16.77 -10.08 1.83
N GLY A 79 17.31 -9.13 2.60
CA GLY A 79 18.69 -8.63 2.45
C GLY A 79 18.86 -7.63 1.30
N ASP A 80 17.78 -7.28 0.60
CA ASP A 80 17.79 -6.30 -0.49
C ASP A 80 17.69 -4.86 0.05
N TYR A 81 18.35 -3.91 -0.61
CA TYR A 81 18.29 -2.49 -0.25
C TYR A 81 17.16 -1.78 -1.00
N GLY A 82 16.59 -0.76 -0.36
CA GLY A 82 15.64 0.14 -1.02
C GLY A 82 14.28 -0.47 -1.29
N CYS A 83 13.96 -1.64 -0.72
CA CYS A 83 12.67 -2.32 -0.90
C CYS A 83 11.51 -1.50 -0.37
N GLY A 84 10.36 -1.59 -1.03
CA GLY A 84 9.13 -0.87 -0.69
C GLY A 84 8.73 -0.96 0.79
N VAL A 85 8.92 -2.10 1.44
CA VAL A 85 8.64 -2.29 2.88
C VAL A 85 9.36 -1.30 3.78
N GLN A 86 10.54 -0.81 3.41
CA GLN A 86 11.33 0.18 4.17
C GLN A 86 10.84 1.64 3.98
N TYR A 87 9.87 1.84 3.08
CA TYR A 87 9.34 3.15 2.66
C TYR A 87 7.81 3.26 2.82
N PHE A 88 7.09 2.13 2.68
CA PHE A 88 5.63 2.05 2.67
C PHE A 88 5.07 1.16 3.79
N SER A 89 5.75 1.13 4.93
CA SER A 89 5.26 0.47 6.14
C SER A 89 5.56 1.30 7.39
N GLN A 90 5.14 0.82 8.56
CA GLN A 90 5.53 1.40 9.84
C GLN A 90 7.05 1.51 10.03
N GLN A 91 7.86 0.69 9.34
CA GLN A 91 9.32 0.79 9.39
C GLN A 91 9.83 2.14 8.89
N ALA A 92 9.19 2.70 7.85
CA ALA A 92 9.52 4.03 7.36
C ALA A 92 9.29 5.09 8.45
N VAL A 93 8.17 5.00 9.17
CA VAL A 93 7.86 5.90 10.28
C VAL A 93 8.91 5.78 11.39
N PHE A 94 9.30 4.56 11.76
CA PHE A 94 10.28 4.33 12.83
C PHE A 94 11.68 4.81 12.46
N ARG A 95 12.06 4.66 11.18
CA ARG A 95 13.35 5.15 10.66
C ARG A 95 13.41 6.67 10.57
N LEU A 96 12.30 7.31 10.22
CA LEU A 96 12.21 8.76 10.04
C LEU A 96 12.02 9.52 11.35
N ALA A 97 11.32 8.95 12.34
CA ALA A 97 11.08 9.57 13.64
C ALA A 97 12.36 10.11 14.34
N PRO A 98 13.45 9.34 14.51
CA PRO A 98 14.66 9.86 15.14
C PRO A 98 15.34 10.95 14.30
N LYS A 99 15.17 10.95 12.97
CA LYS A 99 15.73 11.98 12.08
C LYS A 99 15.08 13.35 12.29
N VAL A 100 13.87 13.38 12.83
CA VAL A 100 13.15 14.60 13.19
C VAL A 100 13.13 14.86 14.70
N GLY A 101 13.91 14.10 15.49
CA GLY A 101 14.00 14.27 16.94
C GLY A 101 12.80 13.75 17.72
N ILE A 102 12.13 12.70 17.22
CA ILE A 102 11.12 11.94 17.95
C ILE A 102 11.74 10.59 18.34
N ASP A 103 12.07 10.45 19.62
CA ASP A 103 12.60 9.19 20.17
C ASP A 103 11.46 8.25 20.56
N ILE A 104 11.43 7.08 19.91
CA ILE A 104 10.39 6.08 20.14
C ILE A 104 10.83 5.15 21.28
N PRO A 105 10.02 4.98 22.34
CA PRO A 105 10.34 4.04 23.42
C PRO A 105 10.48 2.60 22.91
N GLN A 106 11.56 1.92 23.30
CA GLN A 106 11.90 0.59 22.76
C GLN A 106 11.03 -0.54 23.32
N ASN A 107 10.44 -0.34 24.50
CA ASN A 107 9.59 -1.32 25.19
C ASN A 107 8.16 -1.42 24.61
N LEU A 108 7.83 -0.59 23.61
CA LEU A 108 6.53 -0.62 22.94
C LEU A 108 6.48 -1.70 21.86
N THR A 109 5.32 -2.32 21.68
CA THR A 109 5.03 -3.15 20.49
C THR A 109 5.04 -2.28 19.22
N LEU A 110 5.19 -2.88 18.04
CA LEU A 110 5.22 -2.12 16.77
C LEU A 110 3.95 -1.26 16.56
N ALA A 111 2.78 -1.82 16.92
CA ALA A 111 1.52 -1.09 16.85
C ALA A 111 1.48 0.12 17.80
N GLU A 112 2.03 -0.01 19.01
CA GLU A 112 2.13 1.07 19.98
C GLU A 112 3.19 2.11 19.56
N LYS A 113 4.31 1.69 18.95
CA LYS A 113 5.31 2.59 18.38
C LYS A 113 4.70 3.48 17.28
N LEU A 114 3.93 2.89 16.37
CA LEU A 114 3.25 3.66 15.32
C LEU A 114 2.25 4.65 15.92
N LYS A 115 1.43 4.18 16.86
CA LYS A 115 0.47 5.04 17.56
C LYS A 115 1.15 6.19 18.29
N TYR A 116 2.27 5.92 18.97
CA TYR A 116 3.07 6.91 19.68
C TYR A 116 3.50 8.05 18.75
N VAL A 117 4.03 7.75 17.56
CA VAL A 117 4.41 8.78 16.58
C VAL A 117 3.17 9.49 16.01
N GLN A 118 2.08 8.76 15.77
CA GLN A 118 0.81 9.32 15.32
C GLN A 118 0.19 10.30 16.34
N GLU A 119 0.46 10.17 17.64
CA GLU A 119 0.00 11.13 18.64
C GLU A 119 0.67 12.51 18.48
N PHE A 120 1.92 12.57 18.03
CA PHE A 120 2.56 13.84 17.65
C PHE A 120 1.90 14.44 16.42
N LEU A 121 1.60 13.60 15.42
CA LEU A 121 0.88 14.04 14.25
C LEU A 121 -0.51 14.58 14.60
N ALA A 122 -1.27 13.88 15.45
CA ALA A 122 -2.59 14.33 15.90
C ALA A 122 -2.55 15.68 16.64
N LYS A 123 -1.40 16.04 17.23
CA LYS A 123 -1.14 17.35 17.86
C LYS A 123 -0.60 18.41 16.89
N ASN A 124 -0.58 18.13 15.58
CA ASN A 124 -0.01 18.98 14.55
C ASN A 124 1.48 19.32 14.78
N ASP A 125 2.25 18.40 15.37
CA ASP A 125 3.69 18.58 15.50
C ASP A 125 4.35 18.59 14.12
N LEU A 126 5.03 19.70 13.78
CA LEU A 126 5.70 19.88 12.49
C LEU A 126 6.76 18.80 12.21
N ARG A 127 7.38 18.24 13.25
CA ARG A 127 8.36 17.15 13.10
C ARG A 127 7.68 15.89 12.60
N ALA A 128 6.53 15.56 13.17
CA ALA A 128 5.73 14.42 12.73
C ALA A 128 5.22 14.65 11.31
N ILE A 129 4.66 15.82 10.99
CA ILE A 129 4.16 16.14 9.64
C ILE A 129 5.20 15.83 8.55
N LYS A 130 6.47 16.23 8.76
CA LYS A 130 7.57 15.95 7.83
C LYS A 130 7.77 14.47 7.53
N ILE A 131 7.49 13.58 8.48
CA ILE A 131 7.58 12.12 8.27
C ILE A 131 6.55 11.69 7.23
N TRP A 132 5.28 12.07 7.39
CA TRP A 132 4.22 11.69 6.46
C TRP A 132 4.33 12.37 5.10
N GLU A 133 4.79 13.62 5.06
CA GLU A 133 5.14 14.27 3.80
C GLU A 133 6.28 13.51 3.10
N THR A 134 7.32 13.11 3.82
CA THR A 134 8.42 12.31 3.24
C THR A 134 7.92 10.99 2.66
N ILE A 135 7.04 10.28 3.36
CA ILE A 135 6.40 9.05 2.84
C ILE A 135 5.55 9.36 1.60
N GLY A 136 4.84 10.49 1.57
CA GLY A 136 4.12 10.95 0.39
C GLY A 136 5.02 11.26 -0.82
N ILE A 137 6.22 11.81 -0.58
CA ILE A 137 7.22 11.99 -1.65
C ILE A 137 7.63 10.63 -2.22
N TYR A 138 7.99 9.67 -1.35
CA TYR A 138 8.31 8.31 -1.77
C TYR A 138 7.19 7.69 -2.59
N MET A 139 5.94 7.86 -2.14
CA MET A 139 4.76 7.33 -2.81
C MET A 139 4.58 7.93 -4.20
N GLY A 140 4.77 9.24 -4.37
CA GLY A 140 4.68 9.89 -5.68
C GLY A 140 5.66 9.32 -6.70
N TYR A 141 6.93 9.14 -6.30
CA TYR A 141 7.94 8.51 -7.16
C TYR A 141 7.67 7.03 -7.42
N ALA A 142 7.23 6.28 -6.40
CA ALA A 142 6.89 4.88 -6.55
C ALA A 142 5.70 4.66 -7.49
N VAL A 143 4.65 5.49 -7.41
CA VAL A 143 3.52 5.45 -8.34
C VAL A 143 4.00 5.68 -9.78
N ALA A 144 4.87 6.66 -10.01
CA ALA A 144 5.45 6.88 -11.33
C ALA A 144 6.27 5.69 -11.84
N TYR A 145 7.01 5.05 -10.93
CA TYR A 145 7.78 3.85 -11.25
C TYR A 145 6.88 2.64 -11.55
N TYR A 146 5.90 2.37 -10.70
CA TYR A 146 4.95 1.26 -10.86
C TYR A 146 4.12 1.39 -12.13
N HIS A 147 3.79 2.60 -12.60
CA HIS A 147 3.08 2.77 -13.88
C HIS A 147 3.83 2.19 -15.09
N LYS A 148 5.14 1.93 -14.99
CA LYS A 148 5.90 1.25 -16.05
C LYS A 148 5.49 -0.22 -16.22
N PHE A 149 4.94 -0.83 -15.19
CA PHE A 149 4.58 -2.25 -15.13
C PHE A 149 3.07 -2.45 -15.03
N TYR A 150 2.39 -1.53 -14.35
CA TYR A 150 0.96 -1.55 -14.12
C TYR A 150 0.29 -0.48 -14.97
N ASN A 151 -0.60 -0.90 -15.87
CA ASN A 151 -1.50 0.02 -16.58
C ASN A 151 -2.64 0.47 -15.66
N MET A 152 -2.25 1.14 -14.58
CA MET A 152 -3.12 1.61 -13.50
C MET A 152 -3.62 3.02 -13.80
N LYS A 153 -4.91 3.23 -13.56
CA LYS A 153 -5.59 4.54 -13.64
C LYS A 153 -5.95 5.06 -12.26
N HIS A 154 -6.09 4.15 -11.30
CA HIS A 154 -6.42 4.48 -9.93
C HIS A 154 -5.43 3.80 -8.99
N VAL A 155 -4.95 4.53 -8.00
CA VAL A 155 -4.12 3.98 -6.92
C VAL A 155 -4.83 4.23 -5.61
N LEU A 156 -5.03 3.17 -4.84
CA LEU A 156 -5.62 3.22 -3.51
C LEU A 156 -4.53 3.10 -2.46
N ILE A 157 -4.42 4.11 -1.61
CA ILE A 157 -3.46 4.13 -0.51
C ILE A 157 -4.25 3.89 0.78
N LEU A 158 -3.94 2.80 1.48
CA LEU A 158 -4.67 2.42 2.69
C LEU A 158 -3.72 1.87 3.75
N GLY A 159 -4.26 1.50 4.91
CA GLY A 159 -3.52 0.86 5.97
C GLY A 159 -3.50 1.66 7.27
N ARG A 160 -2.66 1.25 8.21
CA ARG A 160 -2.58 1.87 9.54
C ARG A 160 -1.67 3.09 9.57
N VAL A 161 -0.71 3.18 8.65
CA VAL A 161 0.16 4.35 8.51
C VAL A 161 -0.64 5.56 8.03
N THR A 162 -1.71 5.34 7.27
CA THR A 162 -2.58 6.38 6.70
C THR A 162 -3.67 6.87 7.65
N SER A 163 -3.70 6.41 8.92
CA SER A 163 -4.74 6.82 9.89
C SER A 163 -4.65 8.30 10.28
N GLY A 164 -5.81 8.89 10.60
CA GLY A 164 -5.92 10.32 10.91
C GLY A 164 -5.52 11.18 9.71
N GLN A 165 -4.88 12.32 9.96
CA GLN A 165 -4.38 13.22 8.90
C GLN A 165 -3.18 12.66 8.11
N GLY A 166 -2.62 11.51 8.52
CA GLY A 166 -1.46 10.93 7.87
C GLY A 166 -1.75 10.50 6.43
N GLY A 167 -2.95 9.98 6.16
CA GLY A 167 -3.38 9.63 4.81
C GLY A 167 -3.40 10.84 3.88
N ASP A 168 -4.03 11.93 4.31
CA ASP A 168 -4.14 13.16 3.52
C ASP A 168 -2.77 13.78 3.21
N LEU A 169 -1.85 13.79 4.18
CA LEU A 169 -0.48 14.27 3.97
C LEU A 169 0.27 13.45 2.91
N ILE A 170 0.19 12.12 3.01
CA ILE A 170 0.80 11.21 2.02
C ILE A 170 0.19 11.46 0.64
N LEU A 171 -1.14 11.50 0.56
CA LEU A 171 -1.88 11.69 -0.69
C LEU A 171 -1.52 13.02 -1.35
N ASN A 172 -1.57 14.11 -0.60
CA ASN A 172 -1.33 15.45 -1.11
C ASN A 172 0.11 15.59 -1.61
N LYS A 173 1.09 15.08 -0.85
CA LYS A 173 2.49 15.16 -1.25
C LYS A 173 2.81 14.24 -2.43
N ALA A 174 2.18 13.06 -2.52
CA ALA A 174 2.28 12.20 -3.70
C ALA A 174 1.70 12.87 -4.95
N LYS A 175 0.53 13.54 -4.83
CA LYS A 175 -0.05 14.34 -5.92
C LYS A 175 0.86 15.49 -6.36
N GLU A 176 1.50 16.18 -5.42
CA GLU A 176 2.46 17.25 -5.68
C GLU A 176 3.69 16.75 -6.47
N VAL A 177 4.26 15.62 -6.07
CA VAL A 177 5.36 14.99 -6.82
C VAL A 177 4.92 14.60 -8.22
N LEU A 178 3.77 13.94 -8.37
CA LEU A 178 3.26 13.56 -9.68
C LEU A 178 3.00 14.77 -10.58
N SER A 179 2.38 15.83 -10.07
CA SER A 179 2.07 17.02 -10.87
C SER A 179 3.32 17.80 -11.27
N THR A 180 4.35 17.81 -10.44
CA THR A 180 5.60 18.55 -10.67
C THR A 180 6.56 17.78 -11.58
N GLU A 181 6.82 16.52 -11.25
CA GLU A 181 7.86 15.71 -11.90
C GLU A 181 7.31 14.86 -13.05
N PHE A 182 6.02 14.49 -12.99
CA PHE A 182 5.38 13.58 -13.95
C PHE A 182 4.02 14.12 -14.46
N PRO A 183 3.95 15.35 -14.99
CA PRO A 183 2.67 16.03 -15.28
C PRO A 183 1.76 15.26 -16.24
N GLU A 184 2.32 14.55 -17.22
CA GLU A 184 1.56 13.71 -18.14
C GLU A 184 0.96 12.47 -17.47
N LEU A 185 1.62 11.96 -16.43
CA LEU A 185 1.12 10.86 -15.64
C LEU A 185 0.06 11.32 -14.63
N ALA A 186 0.25 12.48 -14.02
CA ALA A 186 -0.71 13.08 -13.10
C ALA A 186 -2.10 13.30 -13.72
N LYS A 187 -2.18 13.47 -15.04
CA LYS A 187 -3.45 13.56 -15.79
C LYS A 187 -4.15 12.21 -15.99
N LYS A 188 -3.42 11.10 -15.83
CA LYS A 188 -3.89 9.73 -16.13
C LYS A 188 -4.17 8.90 -14.89
N ILE A 189 -3.52 9.23 -13.77
CA ILE A 189 -3.64 8.52 -12.51
C ILE A 189 -4.39 9.36 -11.49
N GLU A 190 -5.38 8.74 -10.86
CA GLU A 190 -6.06 9.28 -9.70
C GLU A 190 -5.65 8.54 -8.43
N LEU A 191 -5.23 9.29 -7.41
CA LEU A 191 -4.89 8.74 -6.10
C LEU A 191 -6.08 8.87 -5.14
N HIS A 192 -6.37 7.78 -4.42
CA HIS A 192 -7.54 7.60 -3.57
C HIS A 192 -7.17 7.17 -2.15
N LEU A 193 -7.88 7.68 -1.15
CA LEU A 193 -7.85 7.21 0.24
C LEU A 193 -9.22 6.59 0.58
N PRO A 194 -9.32 5.26 0.74
CA PRO A 194 -10.59 4.62 1.02
C PRO A 194 -10.99 4.76 2.50
N ASP A 195 -12.29 5.05 2.70
CA ASP A 195 -12.92 5.13 4.03
C ASP A 195 -12.81 3.81 4.81
N GLU A 196 -12.67 3.91 6.14
CA GLU A 196 -12.47 2.75 7.03
C GLU A 196 -13.60 1.71 6.96
N LYS A 197 -14.84 2.12 6.65
CA LYS A 197 -15.99 1.20 6.53
C LYS A 197 -15.88 0.23 5.36
N SER A 198 -15.23 0.61 4.27
CA SER A 198 -15.10 -0.23 3.07
C SER A 198 -14.11 -1.39 3.24
N ARG A 199 -13.26 -1.37 4.28
CA ARG A 199 -12.10 -2.29 4.41
C ARG A 199 -12.41 -3.70 4.88
N ARG A 200 -13.37 -3.91 5.80
CA ARG A 200 -13.53 -5.21 6.51
C ARG A 200 -14.48 -6.21 5.87
N VAL A 201 -15.54 -5.74 5.22
CA VAL A 201 -16.55 -6.63 4.62
C VAL A 201 -16.21 -6.93 3.15
N GLY A 202 -15.49 -6.00 2.49
CA GLY A 202 -15.16 -6.09 1.08
C GLY A 202 -14.31 -7.30 0.70
N GLN A 203 -13.33 -7.68 1.53
CA GLN A 203 -12.42 -8.79 1.17
C GLN A 203 -13.13 -10.15 1.11
N SER A 204 -13.95 -10.48 2.11
CA SER A 204 -14.71 -11.74 2.11
C SER A 204 -15.73 -11.78 0.97
N ILE A 205 -16.38 -10.66 0.67
CA ILE A 205 -17.31 -10.55 -0.47
C ILE A 205 -16.56 -10.71 -1.79
N ALA A 206 -15.42 -10.04 -1.96
CA ALA A 206 -14.61 -10.11 -3.18
C ALA A 206 -14.07 -11.53 -3.42
N ALA A 207 -13.60 -12.19 -2.37
CA ALA A 207 -13.17 -13.59 -2.45
C ALA A 207 -14.34 -14.52 -2.84
N ALA A 208 -15.54 -14.26 -2.33
CA ALA A 208 -16.75 -15.03 -2.66
C ALA A 208 -17.35 -14.69 -4.04
N SER A 209 -17.03 -13.53 -4.61
CA SER A 209 -17.50 -13.13 -5.95
C SER A 209 -16.64 -13.64 -7.09
N LEU A 210 -15.51 -14.29 -6.81
CA LEU A 210 -14.67 -14.89 -7.85
C LEU A 210 -15.51 -15.90 -8.65
N PRO A 211 -15.51 -15.79 -10.00
CA PRO A 211 -16.43 -16.56 -10.83
C PRO A 211 -16.17 -18.07 -10.73
N VAL A 212 -17.24 -18.84 -10.91
CA VAL A 212 -17.15 -20.30 -11.02
C VAL A 212 -16.26 -20.66 -12.22
N ILE A 213 -15.29 -21.54 -12.00
CA ILE A 213 -14.45 -22.08 -13.07
C ILE A 213 -15.36 -22.81 -14.07
N LYS A 214 -15.42 -22.33 -15.32
CA LYS A 214 -16.10 -23.05 -16.40
C LYS A 214 -15.23 -24.25 -16.80
N GLU A 215 -15.84 -25.43 -16.88
CA GLU A 215 -15.21 -26.67 -17.37
C GLU A 215 -14.74 -26.55 -18.82
#